data_AF-A0A1B2J5N2-F1
#
_entry.id   AF-A0A1B2J5N2-F1
#
_cell.length_a   1.000
_cell.length_b   1.000
_cell.length_c   1.000
_cell.angle_alpha   90.00
_cell.angle_beta   90.00
_cell.angle_gamma   90.00
#
_symmetry.space_group_name_H-M   'P 1'
#
loop_
_entity.id
_entity.type
_entity.pdbx_description
1 polymer ?
#
loop_
_entity_poly.entity_id
_entity_poly.type
_entity_poly.pdbx_seq_one_letter_code
_entity_poly.pdbx_strand_id
1 'polypeptide(L)'
;MTYGSVVAQLCRDYNNDYKRVNEQLESMGYNIGIRLIEEFLAKTNFGRCINFKETAEIISKVGFKMFLNTTPTVENFSADGKQFNLILEDNPLAEFVELPDDNKAVKELWYSNVLVGVLKGALQMVQLDVDVSFVKDVLRGDPSTEIKLRLNKILKDEIPAGED
;
A
#
# COMPACT_ATOMS: atom_id res chain seq x y z
N MET A 1 0.96 4.30 18.13
CA MET A 1 2.21 4.94 18.64
C MET A 1 3.49 4.42 17.96
N THR A 2 3.66 3.11 17.72
CA THR A 2 4.92 2.57 17.14
C THR A 2 5.25 3.09 15.73
N TYR A 3 4.26 3.19 14.83
CA TYR A 3 4.51 3.68 13.46
C TYR A 3 5.02 5.11 13.42
N GLY A 4 4.42 6.02 14.20
CA GLY A 4 4.88 7.41 14.25
C GLY A 4 6.29 7.57 14.78
N SER A 5 6.72 6.74 15.73
CA SER A 5 8.13 6.71 16.16
C SER A 5 9.08 6.27 15.04
N VAL A 6 8.68 5.30 14.21
CA VAL A 6 9.45 4.86 13.03
C VAL A 6 9.58 6.01 12.03
N VAL A 7 8.48 6.65 11.64
CA VAL A 7 8.52 7.77 10.68
C VAL A 7 9.38 8.91 11.22
N ALA A 8 9.20 9.29 12.50
CA ALA A 8 9.99 10.34 13.12
C ALA A 8 11.50 10.00 13.18
N GLN A 9 11.84 8.73 13.41
CA GLN A 9 13.23 8.27 13.39
C GLN A 9 13.81 8.37 11.97
N LEU A 10 13.09 7.91 10.95
CA LEU A 10 13.53 8.00 9.55
C LEU A 10 13.74 9.46 9.12
N CYS A 11 12.84 10.37 9.51
CA CYS A 11 13.01 11.80 9.23
C CYS A 11 14.32 12.34 9.85
N ARG A 12 14.65 11.94 11.08
CA ARG A 12 15.93 12.33 11.71
C ARG A 12 17.13 11.72 10.98
N ASP A 13 17.08 10.43 10.70
CA ASP A 13 18.21 9.70 10.09
C ASP A 13 18.54 10.20 8.68
N TYR A 14 17.52 10.62 7.93
CA TYR A 14 17.66 11.20 6.60
C TYR A 14 17.71 12.73 6.59
N ASN A 15 17.88 13.40 7.74
CA ASN A 15 17.94 14.87 7.85
C ASN A 15 16.79 15.59 7.12
N ASN A 16 15.56 15.08 7.27
CA ASN A 16 14.35 15.55 6.60
C ASN A 16 14.41 15.51 5.05
N ASP A 17 15.23 14.63 4.46
CA ASP A 17 15.09 14.25 3.05
C ASP A 17 13.88 13.31 2.89
N TYR A 18 12.70 13.92 2.72
CA TYR A 18 11.43 13.21 2.67
C TYR A 18 11.31 12.24 1.49
N LYS A 19 12.07 12.43 0.41
CA LYS A 19 12.10 11.48 -0.71
C LYS A 19 12.74 10.16 -0.26
N ARG A 20 13.88 10.23 0.42
CA ARG A 20 14.52 9.04 1.01
C ARG A 20 13.68 8.39 2.09
N VAL A 21 12.98 9.19 2.89
CA VAL A 21 12.02 8.66 3.89
C VAL A 21 10.92 7.86 3.20
N ASN A 22 10.33 8.38 2.12
CA ASN A 22 9.30 7.68 1.35
C ASN A 22 9.81 6.37 0.74
N GLU A 23 11.00 6.38 0.14
CA GLU A 23 11.65 5.19 -0.42
C GLU A 23 11.87 4.12 0.67
N GLN A 24 12.34 4.55 1.85
CA GLN A 24 12.55 3.63 2.96
C GLN A 24 11.24 3.07 3.53
N LEU A 25 10.20 3.90 3.67
CA LEU A 25 8.88 3.45 4.11
C LEU A 25 8.28 2.44 3.14
N GLU A 26 8.39 2.69 1.84
CA GLU A 26 7.96 1.75 0.80
C GLU A 26 8.75 0.43 0.88
N SER A 27 10.07 0.49 1.01
CA SER A 27 10.92 -0.71 1.13
C SER A 27 10.57 -1.54 2.37
N MET A 28 10.35 -0.87 3.52
CA MET A 28 9.88 -1.53 4.73
C MET A 28 8.52 -2.19 4.51
N GLY A 29 7.58 -1.47 3.89
CA GLY A 29 6.26 -1.98 3.56
C GLY A 29 6.32 -3.19 2.64
N TYR A 30 7.16 -3.16 1.61
CA TYR A 30 7.33 -4.28 0.67
C TYR A 30 7.75 -5.55 1.39
N ASN A 31 8.76 -5.47 2.26
CA ASN A 31 9.22 -6.61 3.05
C ASN A 31 8.16 -7.13 4.04
N ILE A 32 7.28 -6.25 4.54
CA ILE A 32 6.13 -6.66 5.34
C ILE A 32 5.12 -7.38 4.43
N GLY A 33 4.77 -6.81 3.27
CA GLY A 33 3.78 -7.33 2.35
C GLY A 33 4.07 -8.74 1.86
N ILE A 34 5.34 -9.03 1.51
CA ILE A 34 5.76 -10.36 1.05
C ILE A 34 5.56 -11.46 2.12
N ARG A 35 5.57 -11.10 3.41
CA ARG A 35 5.34 -12.04 4.53
C ARG A 35 3.87 -12.06 4.95
N LEU A 36 3.24 -10.89 4.96
CA LEU A 36 1.85 -10.70 5.40
C LEU A 36 0.86 -11.51 4.55
N ILE A 37 1.15 -11.65 3.26
CA ILE A 37 0.28 -12.37 2.32
C ILE A 37 0.11 -13.85 2.68
N GLU A 38 1.13 -14.51 3.25
CA GLU A 38 1.02 -15.91 3.67
C GLU A 38 -0.02 -16.08 4.78
N GLU A 39 0.01 -15.19 5.78
CA GLU A 39 -0.97 -15.16 6.86
C GLU A 39 -2.38 -14.85 6.34
N PHE A 40 -2.49 -13.90 5.41
CA PHE A 40 -3.75 -13.55 4.77
C PHE A 40 -4.39 -14.74 4.05
N LEU A 41 -3.62 -15.44 3.21
CA LEU A 41 -4.11 -16.62 2.48
C LEU A 41 -4.48 -17.77 3.43
N ALA A 42 -3.67 -18.02 4.47
CA ALA A 42 -3.93 -19.05 5.46
C ALA A 42 -5.23 -18.82 6.26
N LYS A 43 -5.54 -17.56 6.60
CA LYS A 43 -6.74 -17.21 7.38
C LYS A 43 -8.02 -17.11 6.56
N THR A 44 -7.91 -16.70 5.30
CA THR A 44 -9.07 -16.46 4.44
C THR A 44 -9.46 -17.67 3.60
N ASN A 45 -8.51 -18.59 3.37
CA ASN A 45 -8.66 -19.72 2.47
C ASN A 45 -9.06 -19.30 1.03
N PHE A 46 -8.62 -18.12 0.60
CA PHE A 46 -8.86 -17.64 -0.77
C PHE A 46 -7.99 -18.36 -1.78
N GLY A 47 -8.60 -18.68 -2.93
CA GLY A 47 -7.88 -19.03 -4.15
C GLY A 47 -7.37 -17.79 -4.88
N ARG A 48 -6.74 -18.01 -6.03
CA ARG A 48 -6.29 -16.93 -6.92
C ARG A 48 -7.48 -16.13 -7.44
N CYS A 49 -7.42 -14.80 -7.35
CA CYS A 49 -8.45 -13.92 -7.91
C CYS A 49 -8.51 -14.03 -9.44
N ILE A 50 -9.72 -13.95 -10.00
CA ILE A 50 -9.98 -14.13 -11.43
C ILE A 50 -9.56 -12.89 -12.22
N ASN A 51 -9.76 -11.70 -11.64
CA ASN A 51 -9.43 -10.43 -12.27
C ASN A 51 -9.06 -9.35 -11.24
N PHE A 52 -8.55 -8.22 -11.74
CA PHE A 52 -8.07 -7.13 -10.90
C PHE A 52 -9.20 -6.39 -10.17
N LYS A 53 -10.44 -6.44 -10.69
CA LYS A 53 -11.60 -5.88 -10.00
C LYS A 53 -11.96 -6.69 -8.75
N GLU A 54 -11.95 -8.01 -8.84
CA GLU A 54 -12.09 -8.89 -7.67
C GLU A 54 -10.94 -8.67 -6.69
N THR A 55 -9.71 -8.54 -7.20
CA THR A 55 -8.54 -8.23 -6.37
C THR A 55 -8.75 -6.93 -5.55
N ALA A 56 -9.30 -5.89 -6.18
CA ALA A 56 -9.61 -4.62 -5.51
C ALA A 56 -10.60 -4.79 -4.34
N GLU A 57 -11.67 -5.56 -4.55
CA GLU A 57 -12.69 -5.84 -3.54
C GLU A 57 -12.10 -6.66 -2.37
N ILE A 58 -11.24 -7.64 -2.65
CA ILE A 58 -10.57 -8.44 -1.62
C ILE A 58 -9.59 -7.59 -0.81
N ILE A 59 -8.80 -6.73 -1.46
CA ILE A 59 -7.91 -5.79 -0.77
C ILE A 59 -8.73 -4.91 0.17
N SER A 60 -9.79 -4.27 -0.32
CA SER A 60 -10.62 -3.34 0.45
C SER A 60 -11.38 -4.04 1.59
N LYS A 61 -12.22 -5.03 1.27
CA LYS A 61 -13.20 -5.58 2.21
C LYS A 61 -12.63 -6.62 3.15
N VAL A 62 -11.51 -7.25 2.78
CA VAL A 62 -10.90 -8.30 3.59
C VAL A 62 -9.51 -7.90 4.07
N GLY A 63 -8.62 -7.47 3.17
CA GLY A 63 -7.24 -7.14 3.53
C GLY A 63 -7.15 -5.98 4.52
N PHE A 64 -7.63 -4.80 4.13
CA PHE A 64 -7.65 -3.63 5.01
C PHE A 64 -8.48 -3.88 6.28
N LYS A 65 -9.61 -4.60 6.16
CA LYS A 65 -10.45 -4.91 7.33
C LYS A 65 -9.74 -5.82 8.32
N MET A 66 -8.98 -6.81 7.85
CA MET A 66 -8.25 -7.74 8.69
C MET A 66 -7.07 -7.09 9.43
N PHE A 67 -6.31 -6.23 8.75
CA PHE A 67 -5.04 -5.72 9.28
C PHE A 67 -5.12 -4.32 9.89
N LEU A 68 -6.01 -3.48 9.39
CA LEU A 68 -6.16 -2.08 9.83
C LEU A 68 -7.56 -1.76 10.37
N ASN A 69 -8.47 -2.74 10.36
CA ASN A 69 -9.87 -2.60 10.77
C ASN A 69 -10.67 -1.53 10.00
N THR A 70 -10.19 -1.13 8.81
CA THR A 70 -10.86 -0.17 7.92
C THR A 70 -11.29 -0.82 6.61
N THR A 71 -12.23 -0.18 5.90
CA THR A 71 -12.72 -0.66 4.61
C THR A 71 -12.68 0.50 3.62
N PRO A 72 -11.59 0.70 2.86
CA PRO A 72 -11.51 1.76 1.88
C PRO A 72 -12.49 1.55 0.73
N THR A 73 -13.07 2.62 0.18
CA THR A 73 -13.94 2.53 -0.98
C THR A 73 -13.11 2.32 -2.25
N VAL A 74 -13.54 1.42 -3.13
CA VAL A 74 -12.89 1.19 -4.42
C VAL A 74 -13.55 2.06 -5.49
N GLU A 75 -12.81 2.98 -6.09
CA GLU A 75 -13.31 3.92 -7.09
C GLU A 75 -12.41 4.02 -8.33
N ASN A 76 -12.84 4.81 -9.31
CA ASN A 76 -12.02 5.25 -10.45
C ASN A 76 -11.39 4.10 -11.26
N PHE A 77 -12.16 3.04 -11.49
CA PHE A 77 -11.74 1.97 -12.40
C PHE A 77 -11.48 2.52 -13.81
N SER A 78 -10.33 2.17 -14.37
CA SER A 78 -10.05 2.42 -15.79
C SER A 78 -10.93 1.55 -16.68
N ALA A 79 -11.19 1.99 -17.91
CA ALA A 79 -12.03 1.27 -18.87
C ALA A 79 -11.50 -0.15 -19.19
N ASP A 80 -10.19 -0.37 -19.09
CA ASP A 80 -9.55 -1.68 -19.26
C ASP A 80 -9.55 -2.55 -17.98
N GLY A 81 -10.08 -2.03 -16.87
CA GLY A 81 -10.15 -2.71 -15.58
C GLY A 81 -8.81 -2.94 -14.90
N LYS A 82 -7.72 -2.31 -15.38
CA LYS A 82 -6.35 -2.52 -14.87
C LYS A 82 -5.90 -1.49 -13.85
N GLN A 83 -6.69 -0.46 -13.58
CA GLN A 83 -6.38 0.54 -12.57
C GLN A 83 -7.63 0.82 -11.74
N PHE A 84 -7.45 1.08 -10.46
CA PHE A 84 -8.47 1.60 -9.56
C PHE A 84 -7.80 2.42 -8.45
N ASN A 85 -8.62 3.13 -7.68
CA ASN A 85 -8.16 3.89 -6.53
C ASN A 85 -8.85 3.36 -5.27
N LEU A 86 -8.10 3.28 -4.18
CA LEU A 86 -8.62 3.04 -2.83
C LEU A 86 -8.76 4.39 -2.14
N ILE A 87 -9.98 4.70 -1.70
CA ILE A 87 -10.29 5.91 -0.94
C ILE A 87 -10.40 5.53 0.53
N LEU A 88 -9.47 6.05 1.33
CA LEU A 88 -9.46 5.90 2.78
C LEU A 88 -10.07 7.18 3.36
N GLU A 89 -11.30 7.08 3.86
CA GLU A 89 -11.94 8.16 4.62
C GLU A 89 -11.21 8.37 5.96
N ASP A 90 -10.98 7.28 6.67
CA ASP A 90 -10.20 7.25 7.91
C ASP A 90 -8.93 6.42 7.72
N ASN A 91 -7.77 7.07 7.84
CA ASN A 91 -6.47 6.41 7.83
C ASN A 91 -5.95 6.24 9.26
N PRO A 92 -5.98 5.03 9.85
CA PRO A 92 -5.61 4.80 11.25
C PRO A 92 -4.11 5.01 11.50
N LEU A 93 -3.27 4.99 10.46
CA LEU A 93 -1.85 5.30 10.60
C LEU A 93 -1.61 6.79 10.81
N ALA A 94 -2.47 7.63 10.23
CA ALA A 94 -2.37 9.08 10.25
C ALA A 94 -3.19 9.73 11.39
N GLU A 95 -3.85 8.93 12.22
CA GLU A 95 -4.67 9.43 13.32
C GLU A 95 -3.80 10.20 14.33
N PHE A 96 -4.19 11.44 14.61
CA PHE A 96 -3.46 12.38 15.50
C PHE A 96 -2.03 12.72 15.06
N VAL A 97 -1.73 12.61 13.75
CA VAL A 97 -0.43 12.98 13.20
C VAL A 97 -0.48 14.41 12.69
N GLU A 98 0.51 15.19 13.10
CA GLU A 98 0.83 16.48 12.48
C GLU A 98 2.19 16.37 11.78
N LEU A 99 2.26 16.83 10.53
CA LEU A 99 3.52 16.86 9.79
C LEU A 99 4.43 17.97 10.35
N PRO A 100 5.77 17.82 10.24
CA PRO A 100 6.70 18.88 10.60
C PRO A 100 6.37 20.22 9.92
N ASP A 101 6.46 21.31 10.69
CA ASP A 101 6.19 22.69 10.24
C ASP A 101 7.38 23.30 9.46
N ASP A 102 7.91 22.56 8.50
CA ASP A 102 9.03 23.00 7.65
C ASP A 102 8.60 23.31 6.21
N ASN A 103 7.29 23.30 5.94
CA ASN A 103 6.64 23.46 4.63
C ASN A 103 7.05 22.45 3.55
N LYS A 104 8.04 21.58 3.80
CA LYS A 104 8.49 20.54 2.89
C LYS A 104 7.75 19.25 3.15
N ALA A 105 7.53 18.89 4.42
CA ALA A 105 6.83 17.67 4.80
C ALA A 105 5.45 17.56 4.13
N VAL A 106 4.65 18.63 4.18
CA VAL A 106 3.31 18.69 3.54
C VAL A 106 3.35 18.52 2.02
N LYS A 107 4.50 18.78 1.38
CA LYS A 107 4.68 18.68 -0.08
C LYS A 107 5.34 17.38 -0.54
N GLU A 108 6.12 16.75 0.33
CA GLU A 108 7.01 15.67 -0.09
C GLU A 108 6.78 14.38 0.69
N LEU A 109 6.40 14.43 1.97
CA LEU A 109 6.24 13.25 2.80
C LEU A 109 4.88 12.59 2.55
N TRP A 110 4.92 11.32 2.15
CA TRP A 110 3.76 10.43 2.18
C TRP A 110 3.83 9.64 3.48
N TYR A 111 3.21 10.17 4.53
CA TYR A 111 3.38 9.62 5.88
C TYR A 111 3.05 8.13 5.95
N SER A 112 2.08 7.67 5.15
CA SER A 112 1.64 6.27 5.10
C SER A 112 2.24 5.47 3.93
N ASN A 113 3.40 5.87 3.38
CA ASN A 113 4.03 5.18 2.24
C ASN A 113 4.38 3.71 2.50
N VAL A 114 4.39 3.28 3.76
CA VAL A 114 4.45 1.85 4.12
C VAL A 114 3.31 1.05 3.47
N LEU A 115 2.11 1.62 3.34
CA LEU A 115 0.96 0.95 2.71
C LEU A 115 1.20 0.67 1.23
N VAL A 116 1.87 1.58 0.53
CA VAL A 116 2.28 1.38 -0.87
C VAL A 116 3.18 0.15 -0.97
N GLY A 117 4.19 0.09 -0.10
CA GLY A 117 5.08 -1.07 -0.02
C GLY A 117 4.34 -2.37 0.26
N VAL A 118 3.48 -2.39 1.29
CA VAL A 118 2.72 -3.58 1.69
C VAL A 118 1.88 -4.11 0.53
N LEU A 119 1.17 -3.23 -0.17
CA LEU A 119 0.35 -3.60 -1.33
C LEU A 119 1.21 -4.17 -2.46
N LYS A 120 2.34 -3.54 -2.80
CA LYS A 120 3.26 -4.04 -3.84
C LYS A 120 3.82 -5.42 -3.48
N GLY A 121 4.34 -5.57 -2.26
CA GLY A 121 4.92 -6.83 -1.80
C GLY A 121 3.90 -7.96 -1.78
N ALA A 122 2.71 -7.72 -1.23
CA ALA A 122 1.66 -8.72 -1.15
C ALA A 122 1.14 -9.14 -2.54
N LEU A 123 0.90 -8.17 -3.43
CA LEU A 123 0.40 -8.44 -4.79
C LEU A 123 1.43 -9.16 -5.66
N GLN A 124 2.71 -8.85 -5.49
CA GLN A 124 3.77 -9.56 -6.20
C GLN A 124 3.82 -11.05 -5.85
N MET A 125 3.61 -11.40 -4.58
CA MET A 125 3.60 -12.80 -4.12
C MET A 125 2.42 -13.61 -4.68
N VAL A 126 1.35 -12.95 -5.11
CA VAL A 126 0.25 -13.56 -5.87
C VAL A 126 0.36 -13.30 -7.38
N GLN A 127 1.58 -13.04 -7.84
CA GLN A 127 1.97 -12.93 -9.25
C GLN A 127 1.33 -11.74 -9.98
N LEU A 128 1.01 -10.67 -9.26
CA LEU A 128 0.52 -9.42 -9.82
C LEU A 128 1.61 -8.35 -9.70
N ASP A 129 2.16 -7.94 -10.84
CA ASP A 129 3.06 -6.78 -10.90
C ASP A 129 2.21 -5.52 -11.00
N VAL A 130 2.24 -4.70 -9.94
CA VAL A 130 1.33 -3.56 -9.75
C VAL A 130 2.13 -2.32 -9.33
N ASP A 131 1.89 -1.22 -10.03
CA ASP A 131 2.30 0.10 -9.58
C ASP A 131 1.31 0.60 -8.53
N VAL A 132 1.83 1.03 -7.38
CA VAL A 132 1.03 1.58 -6.28
C VAL A 132 1.62 2.93 -5.88
N SER A 133 0.78 3.94 -5.71
CA SER A 133 1.22 5.29 -5.32
C SER A 133 0.11 6.08 -4.66
N PHE A 134 0.44 6.94 -3.71
CA PHE A 134 -0.49 7.96 -3.22
C PHE A 134 -0.80 8.99 -4.30
N VAL A 135 -2.06 9.44 -4.33
CA VAL A 135 -2.55 10.52 -5.19
C VAL A 135 -2.98 11.72 -4.34
N LYS A 136 -3.61 11.46 -3.19
CA LYS A 136 -4.08 12.46 -2.22
C LYS A 136 -3.82 11.97 -0.80
N ASP A 137 -3.63 12.90 0.13
CA ASP A 137 -3.45 12.60 1.55
C ASP A 137 -4.00 13.73 2.42
N VAL A 138 -4.81 13.37 3.42
CA VAL A 138 -5.39 14.33 4.39
C VAL A 138 -4.31 15.10 5.15
N LEU A 139 -3.17 14.46 5.42
CA LEU A 139 -2.04 15.12 6.08
C LEU A 139 -1.37 16.19 5.21
N ARG A 140 -1.66 16.17 3.91
CA ARG A 140 -1.18 17.13 2.92
C ARG A 140 -2.23 18.18 2.55
N GLY A 141 -3.38 18.16 3.22
CA GLY A 141 -4.48 19.11 3.03
C GLY A 141 -5.55 18.66 2.03
N ASP A 142 -5.50 17.43 1.55
CA ASP A 142 -6.56 16.88 0.69
C ASP A 142 -7.81 16.47 1.51
N PRO A 143 -9.00 16.38 0.89
CA PRO A 143 -10.23 15.99 1.61
C PRO A 143 -10.28 14.53 2.03
N SER A 144 -9.50 13.66 1.38
CA SER A 144 -9.42 12.23 1.68
C SER A 144 -8.06 11.66 1.28
N THR A 145 -7.74 10.48 1.79
CA THR A 145 -6.53 9.76 1.40
C THR A 145 -6.84 8.83 0.24
N GLU A 146 -6.04 8.91 -0.83
CA GLU A 146 -6.27 8.17 -2.07
C GLU A 146 -5.01 7.44 -2.52
N ILE A 147 -5.11 6.12 -2.66
CA ILE A 147 -4.03 5.26 -3.16
C ILE A 147 -4.46 4.70 -4.51
N LYS A 148 -3.69 4.98 -5.56
CA LYS A 148 -3.90 4.40 -6.89
C LYS A 148 -3.14 3.09 -7.01
N LEU A 149 -3.78 2.09 -7.62
CA LEU A 149 -3.17 0.82 -8.02
C LEU A 149 -3.35 0.64 -9.53
N ARG A 150 -2.29 0.22 -10.23
CA ARG A 150 -2.29 -0.09 -11.67
C ARG A 150 -1.59 -1.42 -11.92
N LEU A 151 -2.30 -2.38 -12.48
CA LEU A 151 -1.76 -3.65 -12.92
C LEU A 151 -0.91 -3.46 -14.18
N ASN A 152 0.38 -3.78 -14.06
CA ASN A 152 1.35 -3.77 -15.16
C ASN A 152 1.23 -5.06 -15.97
N LYS A 153 1.43 -6.20 -15.29
CA LYS A 153 1.40 -7.53 -15.89
C LYS A 153 1.10 -8.60 -14.83
N ILE A 154 0.66 -9.75 -15.31
CA ILE A 154 0.62 -10.97 -14.49
C ILE A 154 1.97 -11.66 -14.66
N LEU A 155 2.65 -11.92 -13.56
CA LEU A 155 3.91 -12.65 -13.53
C LEU A 155 3.63 -14.12 -13.86
N LYS A 156 4.48 -14.72 -14.69
CA LYS A 156 4.40 -16.15 -14.98
C LYS A 156 5.08 -16.92 -13.86
N ASP A 157 4.54 -18.07 -13.50
CA ASP A 157 5.31 -19.08 -12.77
C ASP A 157 6.48 -19.50 -13.67
N GLU A 158 7.71 -19.11 -13.29
CA GLU A 158 8.87 -19.87 -13.72
C GLU A 158 8.85 -21.17 -12.91
N ILE A 159 8.22 -22.19 -13.46
CA ILE A 159 8.49 -23.56 -13.04
C ILE A 159 9.93 -23.82 -13.52
N PRO A 160 10.93 -23.98 -12.64
CA PRO A 160 12.23 -24.42 -13.10
C PRO A 160 12.01 -25.76 -13.82
N ALA A 161 12.44 -25.83 -15.08
CA ALA A 161 12.37 -27.04 -15.87
C ALA A 161 13.26 -28.10 -15.21
N GLY A 162 12.65 -29.02 -14.48
CA GLY A 162 13.33 -30.20 -13.95
C GLY A 162 12.77 -30.66 -12.62
N GLU A 163 11.87 -31.64 -12.67
CA GLU A 163 12.04 -32.95 -12.04
C GLU A 163 10.89 -33.84 -12.55
N ASP A 164 11.16 -34.56 -13.65
CA ASP A 164 10.48 -35.82 -13.98
C ASP A 164 10.97 -36.92 -13.03
#